data_AF-A0A0F9JQY0-F1
#
_entry.id   AF-A0A0F9JQY0-F1
#
_cell.length_a   1.000
_cell.length_b   1.000
_cell.length_c   1.000
_cell.angle_alpha   90.00
_cell.angle_beta   90.00
_cell.angle_gamma   90.00
#
_symmetry.space_group_name_H-M   'P 1'
#
loop_
_entity.id
_entity.type
_entity.pdbx_description
1 polymer ?
#
loop_
_entity_poly.entity_id
_entity_poly.type
_entity_poly.pdbx_seq_one_letter_code
_entity_poly.pdbx_strand_id
1 'polypeptide(L)'
;LSISLKLPRGIWFGSQKGTDKILYAKEPPLNMLLAMGIGAFLCILIGVYPKLLYDLLPYPVNFHPFEAGKVVAMMQLLLLTLAAFWIYIDKLGGEAAISLDTDWFYRNFGRVLLRFCNGPLNQIRVKMQTLSSQKVAFLSRLSQNPYVPLEILWHLIQGKALPLKDSANRTYSPHTYRLPIGVGICMSLVFFLIYGLVYLWLV
;
A
#
# COMPACT_ATOMS: atom_id res chain seq x y z
N LEU A 1 33.52 5.56 21.37
CA LEU A 1 34.91 5.46 20.85
C LEU A 1 34.87 4.79 19.46
N SER A 2 34.93 5.62 18.42
CA SER A 2 35.03 5.32 16.97
C SER A 2 34.59 3.93 16.44
N ILE A 3 33.29 3.79 16.11
CA ILE A 3 32.82 2.69 15.24
C ILE A 3 33.60 2.67 13.92
N SER A 4 33.92 3.86 13.39
CA SER A 4 34.58 4.05 12.10
C SER A 4 36.00 3.50 12.04
N LEU A 5 36.69 3.37 13.18
CA LEU A 5 38.04 2.81 13.23
C LEU A 5 38.03 1.33 13.64
N LYS A 6 37.07 0.95 14.50
CA LYS A 6 36.88 -0.44 14.94
C LYS A 6 36.47 -1.36 13.80
N LEU A 7 35.51 -0.94 12.97
CA LEU A 7 34.96 -1.77 11.89
C LEU A 7 36.00 -2.12 10.81
N PRO A 8 36.70 -1.16 10.18
CA PRO A 8 37.79 -1.46 9.24
C PRO A 8 38.84 -2.42 9.81
N ARG A 9 39.30 -2.16 11.03
CA ARG A 9 40.32 -3.00 11.67
C ARG A 9 39.82 -4.42 11.88
N GLY A 10 38.55 -4.61 12.24
CA GLY A 10 37.92 -5.92 12.36
C GLY A 10 37.70 -6.64 11.02
N ILE A 11 37.41 -5.90 9.96
CA ILE A 11 37.17 -6.46 8.61
C ILE A 11 38.46 -6.91 7.94
N TRP A 12 39.53 -6.08 7.97
CA TRP A 12 40.79 -6.38 7.29
C TRP A 12 41.81 -7.13 8.16
N PHE A 13 41.88 -6.82 9.46
CA PHE A 13 42.91 -7.33 10.37
C PHE A 13 42.32 -8.15 11.53
N GLY A 14 41.03 -8.50 11.47
CA GLY A 14 40.40 -9.37 12.47
C GLY A 14 40.89 -10.80 12.33
N SER A 15 41.38 -11.39 13.43
CA SER A 15 41.65 -12.82 13.47
C SER A 15 40.35 -13.59 13.38
N GLN A 16 40.29 -14.62 12.53
CA GLN A 16 39.12 -15.49 12.44
C GLN A 16 38.90 -16.15 13.80
N LYS A 17 37.73 -15.91 14.39
CA LYS A 17 37.29 -16.54 15.64
C LYS A 17 36.15 -17.50 15.30
N GLY A 18 36.47 -18.71 14.88
CA GLY A 18 35.49 -19.75 14.59
C GLY A 18 36.02 -20.88 13.70
N THR A 19 35.34 -22.02 13.75
CA THR A 19 35.54 -23.20 12.87
C THR A 19 34.70 -23.06 11.59
N ASP A 20 34.50 -21.83 11.12
CA ASP A 20 33.57 -21.56 10.04
C ASP A 20 34.29 -21.60 8.69
N LYS A 21 33.75 -22.42 7.80
CA LYS A 21 34.22 -22.66 6.44
C LYS A 21 34.43 -21.33 5.72
N ILE A 22 35.60 -21.12 5.12
CA ILE A 22 35.91 -19.93 4.30
C ILE A 22 34.89 -19.86 3.16
N LEU A 23 33.91 -18.96 3.30
CA LEU A 23 32.91 -18.69 2.28
C LEU A 23 33.57 -17.82 1.20
N TYR A 24 33.57 -18.30 -0.04
CA TYR A 24 33.99 -17.47 -1.17
C TYR A 24 32.98 -16.35 -1.38
N ALA A 25 33.37 -15.13 -0.98
CA ALA A 25 32.57 -13.93 -1.21
C ALA A 25 32.63 -13.57 -2.70
N LYS A 26 31.48 -13.64 -3.37
CA LYS A 26 31.33 -13.16 -4.75
C LYS A 26 31.29 -11.63 -4.75
N GLU A 27 31.97 -11.00 -5.71
CA GLU A 27 31.88 -9.56 -5.88
C GLU A 27 30.44 -9.10 -6.16
N PRO A 28 30.04 -7.90 -5.67
CA PRO A 28 28.71 -7.35 -5.92
C PRO A 28 28.41 -7.20 -7.43
N PRO A 29 27.14 -7.25 -7.84
CA PRO A 29 26.76 -7.02 -9.23
C PRO A 29 27.17 -5.61 -9.69
N LEU A 30 27.46 -5.46 -10.99
CA LEU A 30 27.98 -4.21 -11.56
C LEU A 30 27.13 -2.97 -11.25
N ASN A 31 25.80 -3.10 -11.21
CA ASN A 31 24.90 -1.99 -10.88
C ASN A 31 25.14 -1.45 -9.46
N MET A 32 25.47 -2.31 -8.50
CA MET A 32 25.79 -1.90 -7.13
C MET A 32 27.15 -1.21 -7.07
N LEU A 33 28.15 -1.72 -7.79
CA LEU A 33 29.48 -1.12 -7.84
C LEU A 33 29.45 0.27 -8.49
N LEU A 34 28.68 0.43 -9.57
CA LEU A 34 28.51 1.70 -10.26
C LEU A 34 27.81 2.72 -9.35
N ALA A 35 26.77 2.32 -8.63
CA ALA A 35 26.10 3.20 -7.66
C ALA A 35 27.05 3.65 -6.53
N MET A 36 27.84 2.73 -5.96
CA MET A 36 28.86 3.07 -4.96
C MET A 36 29.93 4.01 -5.52
N GLY A 37 30.36 3.79 -6.78
CA GLY A 37 31.33 4.63 -7.47
C GLY A 37 30.84 6.05 -7.67
N ILE A 38 29.61 6.23 -8.15
CA ILE A 38 28.99 7.57 -8.29
C ILE A 38 28.87 8.26 -6.93
N GLY A 39 28.45 7.52 -5.89
CA GLY A 39 28.36 8.06 -4.53
C GLY A 39 29.71 8.54 -4.00
N ALA A 40 30.76 7.73 -4.14
CA ALA A 40 32.11 8.11 -3.75
C ALA A 40 32.62 9.34 -4.52
N PHE A 41 32.35 9.39 -5.83
CA PHE A 41 32.70 10.52 -6.67
C PHE A 41 32.02 11.82 -6.21
N LEU A 42 30.71 11.78 -5.93
CA LEU A 42 29.97 12.95 -5.42
C LEU A 42 30.50 13.40 -4.06
N CYS A 43 30.79 12.48 -3.15
CA CYS A 43 31.36 12.79 -1.84
C CYS A 43 32.72 13.49 -1.96
N ILE A 44 33.59 13.00 -2.85
CA ILE A 44 34.91 13.62 -3.10
C ILE A 44 34.73 15.00 -3.75
N LEU A 45 33.85 15.12 -4.74
CA LEU A 45 33.61 16.36 -5.46
C LEU A 45 33.11 17.47 -4.53
N ILE A 46 32.08 17.17 -3.72
CA ILE A 46 31.51 18.13 -2.77
C ILE A 46 32.48 18.42 -1.61
N GLY A 47 33.26 17.41 -1.20
CA GLY A 47 34.27 17.56 -0.15
C GLY A 47 35.43 18.49 -0.56
N VAL A 48 35.94 18.35 -1.79
CA VAL A 48 37.05 19.17 -2.31
C VAL A 48 36.57 20.54 -2.76
N TYR A 49 35.40 20.63 -3.40
CA TYR A 49 34.84 21.87 -3.92
C TYR A 49 33.47 22.20 -3.30
N PRO A 50 33.44 22.67 -2.03
CA PRO A 50 32.20 22.96 -1.32
C PRO A 50 31.43 24.16 -1.90
N LYS A 51 32.11 24.97 -2.73
CA LYS A 51 31.52 26.13 -3.39
C LYS A 51 30.32 25.76 -4.27
N LEU A 52 30.31 24.56 -4.87
CA LEU A 52 29.16 24.07 -5.64
C LEU A 52 27.85 24.11 -4.84
N LEU A 53 27.93 23.83 -3.53
CA LEU A 53 26.77 23.85 -2.66
C LEU A 53 26.46 25.26 -2.14
N TYR A 54 27.48 26.08 -1.91
CA TYR A 54 27.31 27.46 -1.44
C TYR A 54 26.73 28.40 -2.49
N ASP A 55 27.03 28.19 -3.77
CA ASP A 55 26.45 28.99 -4.86
C ASP A 55 24.93 28.75 -5.02
N LEU A 56 24.40 27.65 -4.47
CA LEU A 56 22.95 27.37 -4.43
C LEU A 56 22.23 28.05 -3.27
N LEU A 57 22.94 28.61 -2.29
CA LEU A 57 22.31 29.23 -1.12
C LEU A 57 21.79 30.64 -1.48
N PRO A 58 20.56 30.99 -1.08
CA PRO A 58 19.96 32.30 -1.38
C PRO A 58 20.58 33.46 -0.58
N TYR A 59 21.33 33.17 0.49
CA TYR A 59 21.99 34.16 1.34
C TYR A 59 23.51 33.98 1.30
N PRO A 60 24.29 35.08 1.30
CA PRO A 60 25.74 35.02 1.24
C PRO A 60 26.31 34.44 2.53
N VAL A 61 27.09 33.36 2.43
CA VAL A 61 27.80 32.72 3.54
C VAL A 61 29.30 32.82 3.31
N ASN A 62 29.99 33.61 4.13
CA ASN A 62 31.45 33.73 4.13
C ASN A 62 32.06 32.66 5.06
N PHE A 63 32.04 31.39 4.64
CA PHE A 63 32.66 30.30 5.39
C PHE A 63 33.85 29.71 4.64
N HIS A 64 35.04 29.78 5.24
CA HIS A 64 36.25 29.14 4.74
C HIS A 64 36.49 27.80 5.46
N PRO A 65 36.14 26.65 4.85
CA PRO A 65 36.28 25.34 5.50
C PRO A 65 37.75 24.92 5.70
N PHE A 66 38.63 25.28 4.76
CA PHE A 66 40.05 24.90 4.77
C PHE A 66 40.97 25.93 5.42
N GLU A 67 40.44 26.68 6.39
CA GLU A 67 41.24 27.58 7.20
C GLU A 67 42.23 26.78 8.06
N ALA A 68 43.49 27.20 8.10
CA ALA A 68 44.57 26.45 8.76
C ALA A 68 44.24 26.07 10.21
N GLY A 69 43.63 26.99 10.98
CA GLY A 69 43.24 26.72 12.36
C GLY A 69 42.24 25.56 12.50
N LYS A 70 41.23 25.50 11.61
CA LYS A 70 40.22 24.43 11.62
C LYS A 70 40.83 23.09 11.23
N VAL A 71 41.67 23.09 10.20
CA VAL A 71 42.35 21.86 9.74
C VAL A 71 43.27 21.31 10.84
N VAL A 72 44.05 22.17 11.50
CA VAL A 72 44.93 21.77 12.59
C VAL A 72 44.14 21.25 13.78
N ALA A 73 43.06 21.92 14.18
CA ALA A 73 42.21 21.45 15.28
C ALA A 73 41.60 20.06 14.98
N MET A 74 41.13 19.83 13.75
CA MET A 74 40.59 18.53 13.35
C MET A 74 41.68 17.45 13.29
N MET A 75 42.88 17.79 12.80
CA MET A 75 44.04 16.87 12.82
C MET A 75 44.44 16.49 14.24
N GLN A 76 44.49 17.45 15.17
CA GLN A 76 44.80 17.19 16.58
C GLN A 76 43.76 16.24 17.20
N LEU A 77 42.47 16.46 16.95
CA LEU A 77 41.39 15.61 17.44
C LEU A 77 41.45 14.20 16.82
N LEU A 78 41.77 14.10 15.53
CA LEU A 78 41.90 12.83 14.82
C LEU A 78 43.11 12.02 15.31
N LEU A 79 44.26 12.68 15.53
CA LEU A 79 45.44 12.06 16.12
C LEU A 79 45.19 11.60 17.57
N LEU A 80 44.51 12.40 18.38
CA LEU A 80 44.20 12.04 19.76
C LEU A 80 43.23 10.85 19.83
N THR A 81 42.19 10.82 18.99
CA THR A 81 41.25 9.70 18.93
C THR A 81 41.91 8.43 18.39
N LEU A 82 42.83 8.55 17.43
CA LEU A 82 43.64 7.44 16.93
C LEU A 82 44.55 6.89 18.04
N ALA A 83 45.23 7.75 18.80
CA ALA A 83 46.08 7.35 19.91
C ALA A 83 45.26 6.65 21.03
N ALA A 84 44.10 7.20 21.39
CA ALA A 84 43.20 6.59 22.37
C ALA A 84 42.69 5.21 21.91
N PHE A 85 42.36 5.07 20.62
CA PHE A 85 41.97 3.79 20.04
C PHE A 85 43.12 2.78 20.07
N TRP A 86 44.34 3.21 19.73
CA TRP A 86 45.53 2.36 19.73
C TRP A 86 45.82 1.80 21.12
N ILE A 87 45.65 2.61 22.18
CA ILE A 87 45.81 2.15 23.57
C ILE A 87 44.69 1.17 23.97
N TYR A 88 43.45 1.42 23.53
CA TYR A 88 42.29 0.61 23.95
C TYR A 88 42.07 -0.64 23.09
N ILE A 89 42.93 -0.86 22.10
CA ILE A 89 42.75 -1.80 20.98
C ILE A 89 42.46 -3.25 21.41
N ASP A 90 43.01 -3.69 22.55
CA ASP A 90 42.85 -5.04 23.10
C ASP A 90 41.53 -5.22 23.86
N LYS A 91 40.96 -4.13 24.40
CA LYS A 91 39.68 -4.12 25.12
C LYS A 91 38.47 -3.96 24.20
N LEU A 92 38.68 -3.77 22.89
CA LEU A 92 37.62 -3.56 21.90
C LEU A 92 36.94 -4.85 21.41
N GLY A 93 37.30 -6.02 21.93
CA GLY A 93 36.67 -7.30 21.55
C GLY A 93 35.14 -7.22 21.62
N GLY A 94 34.47 -7.59 20.52
CA GLY A 94 33.01 -7.75 20.54
C GLY A 94 32.66 -9.09 21.17
N GLU A 95 31.89 -9.07 22.26
CA GLU A 95 31.21 -10.25 22.75
C GLU A 95 30.00 -10.55 21.86
N ALA A 96 29.63 -11.83 21.74
CA ALA A 96 28.45 -12.25 21.00
C ALA A 96 27.17 -11.85 21.76
N ALA A 97 26.85 -10.56 21.74
CA ALA A 97 25.67 -10.00 22.36
C ALA A 97 24.69 -9.53 21.26
N ILE A 98 23.42 -9.87 21.43
CA ILE A 98 22.34 -9.36 20.58
C ILE A 98 22.07 -7.92 21.04
N SER A 99 22.46 -6.93 20.23
CA SER A 99 22.10 -5.53 20.47
C SER A 99 20.60 -5.36 20.24
N LEU A 100 19.89 -5.10 21.34
CA LEU A 100 18.43 -4.99 21.38
C LEU A 100 18.06 -3.53 21.63
N ASP A 101 18.43 -2.66 20.68
CA ASP A 101 18.25 -1.22 20.82
C ASP A 101 16.83 -0.81 20.38
N THR A 102 16.55 -0.93 19.08
CA THR A 102 15.28 -0.51 18.46
C THR A 102 14.66 -1.59 17.57
N ASP A 103 15.42 -2.63 17.20
CA ASP A 103 14.94 -3.78 16.42
C ASP A 103 13.75 -4.47 17.12
N TRP A 104 13.73 -4.48 18.45
CA TRP A 104 12.62 -5.04 19.22
C TRP A 104 11.32 -4.27 19.00
N PHE A 105 11.37 -2.94 18.98
CA PHE A 105 10.20 -2.11 18.72
C PHE A 105 9.66 -2.39 17.31
N TYR A 106 10.55 -2.44 16.31
CA TYR A 106 10.17 -2.74 14.93
C TYR A 106 9.57 -4.15 14.77
N ARG A 107 10.20 -5.18 15.33
CA ARG A 107 9.71 -6.57 15.28
C ARG A 107 8.41 -6.77 16.07
N ASN A 108 8.23 -6.06 17.17
CA ASN A 108 7.01 -6.18 17.97
C ASN A 108 5.86 -5.42 17.30
N PHE A 109 6.08 -4.18 16.88
CA PHE A 109 5.10 -3.38 16.17
C PHE A 109 4.70 -4.02 14.83
N GLY A 110 5.66 -4.53 14.05
CA GLY A 110 5.39 -5.24 12.80
C GLY A 110 4.53 -6.48 13.01
N ARG A 111 4.77 -7.27 14.07
CA ARG A 111 3.91 -8.41 14.42
C ARG A 111 2.49 -8.00 14.80
N VAL A 112 2.34 -6.90 15.55
CA VAL A 112 1.02 -6.35 15.91
C VAL A 112 0.29 -5.86 14.67
N LEU A 113 0.96 -5.11 13.80
CA LEU A 113 0.40 -4.59 12.55
C LEU A 113 -0.02 -5.72 11.61
N LEU A 114 0.81 -6.76 11.43
CA LEU A 114 0.46 -7.93 10.62
C LEU A 114 -0.75 -8.67 11.18
N ARG A 115 -0.85 -8.83 12.51
CA ARG A 115 -2.04 -9.42 13.15
C ARG A 115 -3.28 -8.56 12.93
N PHE A 116 -3.15 -7.23 12.99
CA PHE A 116 -4.24 -6.31 12.72
C PHE A 116 -4.70 -6.33 11.25
N CYS A 117 -3.76 -6.43 10.30
CA CYS A 117 -4.09 -6.57 8.89
C CYS A 117 -4.78 -7.90 8.57
N ASN A 118 -4.28 -9.01 9.12
CA ASN A 118 -4.82 -10.34 8.80
C ASN A 118 -6.11 -10.68 9.57
N GLY A 119 -6.34 -10.07 10.73
CA GLY A 119 -7.55 -10.28 11.52
C GLY A 119 -8.68 -9.34 11.13
N PRO A 120 -8.82 -8.18 11.80
CA PRO A 120 -9.98 -7.30 11.63
C PRO A 120 -10.11 -6.73 10.22
N LEU A 121 -9.02 -6.28 9.59
CA LEU A 121 -9.08 -5.70 8.25
C LEU A 121 -9.51 -6.72 7.19
N ASN A 122 -9.04 -7.97 7.30
CA ASN A 122 -9.47 -9.04 6.40
C ASN A 122 -10.95 -9.38 6.60
N GLN A 123 -11.42 -9.44 7.84
CA GLN A 123 -12.85 -9.68 8.12
C GLN A 123 -13.74 -8.54 7.60
N ILE A 124 -13.32 -7.29 7.75
CA ILE A 124 -14.05 -6.13 7.20
C ILE A 124 -14.09 -6.18 5.68
N ARG A 125 -12.96 -6.49 5.03
CA ARG A 125 -12.88 -6.69 3.58
C ARG A 125 -13.87 -7.76 3.12
N VAL A 126 -13.87 -8.92 3.75
CA VAL A 126 -14.78 -10.03 3.38
C VAL A 126 -16.24 -9.63 3.61
N LYS A 127 -16.57 -8.97 4.73
CA LYS A 127 -17.94 -8.46 4.97
C LYS A 127 -18.37 -7.43 3.92
N MET A 128 -17.50 -6.50 3.54
CA MET A 128 -17.81 -5.54 2.48
C MET A 128 -17.98 -6.23 1.12
N GLN A 129 -17.15 -7.23 0.83
CA GLN A 129 -17.23 -7.99 -0.41
C GLN A 129 -18.52 -8.82 -0.50
N THR A 130 -18.95 -9.44 0.60
CA THR A 130 -20.22 -10.19 0.63
C THR A 130 -21.44 -9.27 0.58
N LEU A 131 -21.39 -8.11 1.23
CA LEU A 131 -22.45 -7.10 1.11
C LEU A 131 -22.56 -6.55 -0.31
N SER A 132 -21.42 -6.28 -0.95
CA SER A 132 -21.37 -5.82 -2.34
C SER A 132 -21.93 -6.88 -3.28
N SER A 133 -21.49 -8.15 -3.16
CA SER A 133 -22.01 -9.23 -4.00
C SER A 133 -23.49 -9.48 -3.78
N GLN A 134 -24.01 -9.35 -2.55
CA GLN A 134 -25.44 -9.46 -2.27
C GLN A 134 -26.25 -8.34 -2.92
N LYS A 135 -25.79 -7.08 -2.82
CA LYS A 135 -26.47 -5.95 -3.47
C LYS A 135 -26.45 -6.07 -4.98
N VAL A 136 -25.30 -6.45 -5.56
CA VAL A 136 -25.16 -6.68 -7.01
C VAL A 136 -26.04 -7.84 -7.45
N ALA A 137 -26.12 -8.94 -6.69
CA ALA A 137 -27.01 -10.06 -6.99
C ALA A 137 -28.49 -9.67 -6.88
N PHE A 138 -28.86 -8.84 -5.91
CA PHE A 138 -30.21 -8.31 -5.77
C PHE A 138 -30.60 -7.39 -6.94
N LEU A 139 -29.72 -6.44 -7.28
CA LEU A 139 -29.89 -5.55 -8.44
C LEU A 139 -29.95 -6.33 -9.75
N SER A 140 -29.09 -7.34 -9.91
CA SER A 140 -29.09 -8.24 -11.07
C SER A 140 -30.41 -9.03 -11.16
N ARG A 141 -30.90 -9.60 -10.06
CA ARG A 141 -32.19 -10.30 -10.02
C ARG A 141 -33.37 -9.37 -10.29
N LEU A 142 -33.35 -8.15 -9.76
CA LEU A 142 -34.36 -7.13 -10.01
C LEU A 142 -34.36 -6.71 -11.49
N SER A 143 -33.17 -6.52 -12.07
CA SER A 143 -32.98 -6.12 -13.47
C SER A 143 -33.33 -7.24 -14.45
N GLN A 144 -33.05 -8.50 -14.12
CA GLN A 144 -33.36 -9.62 -15.00
C GLN A 144 -34.87 -9.78 -15.17
N ASN A 145 -35.70 -9.39 -14.21
CA ASN A 145 -37.14 -9.63 -14.26
C ASN A 145 -37.95 -8.47 -13.64
N PRO A 146 -38.12 -7.34 -14.35
CA PRO A 146 -38.83 -6.17 -13.84
C PRO A 146 -40.33 -6.44 -13.54
N TYR A 147 -40.90 -7.53 -14.08
CA TYR A 147 -42.31 -7.90 -13.89
C TYR A 147 -42.57 -8.79 -12.67
N VAL A 148 -41.55 -9.46 -12.11
CA VAL A 148 -41.72 -10.40 -10.98
C VAL A 148 -42.10 -9.71 -9.66
N PRO A 149 -41.56 -8.52 -9.31
CA PRO A 149 -42.04 -7.75 -8.17
C PRO A 149 -43.52 -7.35 -8.32
N LEU A 150 -43.94 -7.03 -9.54
CA LEU A 150 -45.31 -6.65 -9.87
C LEU A 150 -46.26 -7.86 -9.76
N GLU A 151 -45.85 -9.05 -10.20
CA GLU A 151 -46.62 -10.29 -10.04
C GLU A 151 -46.74 -10.72 -8.57
N ILE A 152 -45.67 -10.58 -7.77
CA ILE A 152 -45.70 -10.86 -6.33
C ILE A 152 -46.71 -9.92 -5.63
N LEU A 153 -46.68 -8.63 -5.98
CA LEU A 153 -47.61 -7.64 -5.45
C LEU A 153 -49.06 -7.96 -5.85
N TRP A 154 -49.28 -8.32 -7.13
CA TRP A 154 -50.60 -8.69 -7.65
C TRP A 154 -51.17 -9.94 -6.96
N HIS A 155 -50.35 -10.97 -6.75
CA HIS A 155 -50.76 -12.19 -6.05
C HIS A 155 -51.01 -11.97 -4.55
N LEU A 156 -50.26 -11.06 -3.91
CA LEU A 156 -50.49 -10.65 -2.52
C LEU A 156 -51.84 -9.95 -2.36
N ILE A 157 -52.22 -9.09 -3.32
CA ILE A 157 -53.53 -8.42 -3.35
C ILE A 157 -54.67 -9.44 -3.58
N GLN A 158 -54.44 -10.50 -4.36
CA GLN A 158 -55.43 -11.55 -4.63
C GLN A 158 -55.54 -12.61 -3.52
N GLY A 159 -54.75 -12.53 -2.44
CA GLY A 159 -54.83 -13.47 -1.31
C GLY A 159 -54.45 -14.93 -1.66
N LYS A 160 -53.76 -15.17 -2.78
CA LYS A 160 -53.30 -16.52 -3.18
C LYS A 160 -51.85 -16.75 -2.76
N ALA A 161 -51.57 -17.93 -2.22
CA ALA A 161 -50.21 -18.33 -1.86
C ALA A 161 -49.34 -18.50 -3.12
N LEU A 162 -48.27 -17.72 -3.20
CA LEU A 162 -47.29 -17.76 -4.29
C LEU A 162 -46.41 -19.03 -4.19
N PRO A 163 -46.18 -19.76 -5.30
CA PRO A 163 -45.03 -20.66 -5.42
C PRO A 163 -43.76 -19.83 -5.68
N LEU A 164 -43.26 -19.15 -4.64
CA LEU A 164 -42.08 -18.26 -4.68
C LEU A 164 -40.83 -18.93 -5.27
N LYS A 165 -40.73 -20.26 -5.17
CA LYS A 165 -39.58 -21.05 -5.62
C LYS A 165 -39.50 -21.16 -7.15
N ASP A 166 -40.64 -21.22 -7.84
CA ASP A 166 -40.69 -21.34 -9.30
C ASP A 166 -40.50 -20.00 -10.00
N SER A 167 -40.95 -18.91 -9.37
CA SER A 167 -40.80 -17.55 -9.94
C SER A 167 -39.37 -17.02 -9.85
N ALA A 168 -38.60 -17.46 -8.83
CA ALA A 168 -37.22 -17.03 -8.62
C ALA A 168 -36.22 -17.60 -9.64
N ASN A 169 -36.56 -18.69 -10.32
CA ASN A 169 -35.68 -19.41 -11.24
C ASN A 169 -35.99 -19.13 -12.72
N ARG A 170 -36.98 -18.30 -13.04
CA ARG A 170 -37.34 -17.97 -14.42
C ARG A 170 -36.32 -17.02 -15.03
N THR A 171 -35.63 -17.47 -16.06
CA THR A 171 -34.81 -16.62 -16.92
C THR A 171 -35.72 -15.78 -17.81
N TYR A 172 -35.43 -14.49 -17.98
CA TYR A 172 -36.24 -13.58 -18.82
C TYR A 172 -36.24 -14.05 -20.26
N SER A 173 -37.40 -14.52 -20.73
CA SER A 173 -37.63 -14.86 -22.13
C SER A 173 -38.43 -13.74 -22.81
N PRO A 174 -37.85 -13.06 -23.82
CA PRO A 174 -38.52 -11.98 -24.55
C PRO A 174 -39.84 -12.39 -25.23
N HIS A 175 -40.07 -13.69 -25.41
CA HIS A 175 -41.23 -14.24 -26.11
C HIS A 175 -42.47 -14.39 -25.23
N THR A 176 -42.34 -14.46 -23.90
CA THR A 176 -43.49 -14.72 -22.99
C THR A 176 -44.31 -13.46 -22.70
N TYR A 177 -43.64 -12.31 -22.60
CA TYR A 177 -44.26 -11.04 -22.22
C TYR A 177 -44.63 -10.15 -23.41
N ARG A 178 -44.70 -10.73 -24.62
CA ARG A 178 -45.16 -10.01 -25.82
C ARG A 178 -46.67 -9.79 -25.70
N LEU A 179 -47.08 -8.70 -25.05
CA LEU A 179 -48.47 -8.28 -25.12
C LEU A 179 -48.81 -8.04 -26.60
N PRO A 180 -49.94 -8.56 -27.10
CA PRO A 180 -50.39 -8.22 -28.44
C PRO A 180 -50.51 -6.70 -28.52
N ILE A 181 -49.90 -6.09 -29.54
CA ILE A 181 -49.90 -4.63 -29.73
C ILE A 181 -51.35 -4.07 -29.72
N GLY A 182 -52.31 -4.91 -30.13
CA GLY A 182 -53.75 -4.62 -30.05
C GLY A 182 -54.29 -4.37 -28.64
N VAL A 183 -53.71 -4.95 -27.57
CA VAL A 183 -54.17 -4.71 -26.19
C VAL A 183 -53.87 -3.28 -25.77
N GLY A 184 -52.70 -2.74 -26.13
CA GLY A 184 -52.35 -1.35 -25.86
C GLY A 184 -53.24 -0.35 -26.60
N ILE A 185 -53.56 -0.67 -27.86
CA ILE A 185 -54.48 0.12 -28.69
C ILE A 185 -55.89 0.09 -28.09
N CYS A 186 -56.36 -1.09 -27.69
CA CYS A 186 -57.70 -1.26 -27.11
C CYS A 186 -57.81 -0.50 -25.76
N MET A 187 -56.79 -0.58 -24.91
CA MET A 187 -56.79 0.14 -23.62
C MET A 187 -56.76 1.66 -23.81
N SER A 188 -56.02 2.15 -24.81
CA SER A 188 -56.03 3.58 -25.16
C SER A 188 -57.38 4.03 -25.70
N LEU A 189 -58.02 3.24 -26.58
CA LEU A 189 -59.34 3.55 -27.13
C LEU A 189 -60.42 3.57 -26.07
N VAL A 190 -60.43 2.60 -25.14
CA VAL A 190 -61.38 2.56 -24.03
C VAL A 190 -61.20 3.79 -23.13
N PHE A 191 -59.96 4.18 -22.85
CA PHE A 191 -59.69 5.40 -22.08
C PHE A 191 -60.24 6.65 -22.77
N PHE A 192 -59.99 6.83 -24.06
CA PHE A 192 -60.54 7.96 -24.82
C PHE A 192 -62.07 7.94 -24.90
N LEU A 193 -62.68 6.75 -25.00
CA LEU A 193 -64.13 6.60 -25.06
C LEU A 193 -64.79 6.96 -23.73
N ILE A 194 -64.21 6.50 -22.60
CA ILE A 194 -64.66 6.89 -21.26
C ILE A 194 -64.49 8.40 -21.07
N TYR A 195 -63.35 8.96 -21.46
CA TYR A 195 -63.11 10.40 -21.39
C TYR A 195 -64.14 11.20 -22.20
N GLY A 196 -64.45 10.76 -23.41
CA GLY A 196 -65.48 11.36 -24.26
C GLY A 196 -66.88 11.28 -23.68
N LEU A 197 -67.26 10.14 -23.09
CA LEU A 197 -68.54 9.99 -22.40
C LEU A 197 -68.65 10.90 -21.18
N VAL A 198 -67.59 11.03 -20.39
CA VAL A 198 -67.57 11.96 -19.24
C VAL A 198 -67.69 13.40 -19.74
N TYR A 199 -66.98 13.77 -20.80
CA TYR A 199 -67.05 15.11 -21.38
C TYR A 199 -68.46 15.44 -21.88
N LEU A 200 -69.11 14.50 -22.57
CA LEU A 200 -70.46 14.68 -23.11
C LEU A 200 -71.54 14.68 -22.02
N TRP A 201 -71.31 14.01 -20.89
CA TRP A 201 -72.19 14.08 -19.72
C TRP A 201 -72.07 15.41 -18.96
N LEU A 202 -70.92 16.10 -19.08
CA LEU A 202 -70.62 17.33 -18.36
C LEU A 202 -71.04 18.61 -19.13
N VAL A 203 -71.33 18.52 -20.43
CA VAL A 203 -71.75 19.61 -21.33
C VAL A 203 -73.26 19.54 -21.54
#